data_AF-A0A1F9BT28-F1
#
_entry.id   AF-A0A1F9BT28-F1
#
_cell.length_a   1.000
_cell.length_b   1.000
_cell.length_c   1.000
_cell.angle_alpha   90.00
_cell.angle_beta   90.00
_cell.angle_gamma   90.00
#
_symmetry.space_group_name_H-M   'P 1'
#
loop_
_entity.id
_entity.type
_entity.pdbx_description
1 polymer ?
#
loop_
_entity_poly.entity_id
_entity_poly.type
_entity_poly.pdbx_seq_one_letter_code
_entity_poly.pdbx_strand_id
1 'polypeptide(L)'
;MKKYEEIIRQKGLPEVGQVVRSKRYGTIWRVLEKREVWQNIADDPETQEPRITPAIYLAYWRLQEGVPPGVGKMLGYLYTLYDNTFEANWEIVS
;
A
#
# COMPACT_ATOMS: atom_id res chain seq x y z
N MET A 1 16.22 -1.48 -14.16
CA MET A 1 14.88 -1.43 -13.55
C MET A 1 15.03 -0.76 -12.20
N LYS A 2 14.20 0.24 -11.88
CA LYS A 2 14.33 0.98 -10.62
C LYS A 2 13.74 0.13 -9.48
N LYS A 3 14.31 0.21 -8.26
CA LYS A 3 13.92 -0.65 -7.11
C LYS A 3 12.41 -0.59 -6.79
N TYR A 4 11.76 0.53 -7.01
CA TYR A 4 10.32 0.69 -6.76
C TYR A 4 9.43 0.04 -7.83
N GLU A 5 9.86 0.00 -9.10
CA GLU A 5 9.14 -0.70 -10.17
C GLU A 5 9.08 -2.20 -9.87
N GLU A 6 10.14 -2.73 -9.26
CA GLU A 6 10.20 -4.09 -8.78
C GLU A 6 9.19 -4.34 -7.66
N ILE A 7 9.06 -3.44 -6.68
CA ILE A 7 8.06 -3.55 -5.61
C ILE A 7 6.66 -3.58 -6.21
N ILE A 8 6.32 -2.64 -7.11
CA ILE A 8 5.01 -2.57 -7.75
C ILE A 8 4.69 -3.90 -8.45
N ARG A 9 5.63 -4.40 -9.26
CA ARG A 9 5.46 -5.65 -10.01
C ARG A 9 5.35 -6.88 -9.11
N GLN A 10 6.28 -7.05 -8.17
CA GLN A 10 6.33 -8.25 -7.33
C GLN A 10 5.20 -8.29 -6.30
N LYS A 11 4.76 -7.13 -5.80
CA LYS A 11 3.67 -7.05 -4.82
C LYS A 11 2.29 -6.94 -5.44
N GLY A 12 2.19 -6.78 -6.77
CA GLY A 12 0.92 -6.67 -7.49
C GLY A 12 0.13 -5.45 -7.06
N LEU A 13 0.81 -4.31 -6.89
CA LEU A 13 0.18 -3.10 -6.34
C LEU A 13 -0.79 -2.47 -7.35
N PRO A 14 -1.96 -1.96 -6.91
CA PRO A 14 -2.92 -1.31 -7.78
C PRO A 14 -2.43 0.05 -8.31
N GLU A 15 -3.15 0.56 -9.30
CA GLU A 15 -3.04 1.93 -9.80
C GLU A 15 -3.90 2.91 -9.00
N VAL A 16 -3.51 4.19 -9.05
CA VAL A 16 -4.31 5.27 -8.47
C VAL A 16 -5.66 5.34 -9.19
N GLY A 17 -6.74 5.51 -8.41
CA GLY A 17 -8.11 5.55 -8.90
C GLY A 17 -8.84 4.20 -8.85
N GLN A 18 -8.10 3.08 -8.82
CA GLN A 18 -8.72 1.75 -8.74
C GLN A 18 -9.48 1.55 -7.42
N VAL A 19 -10.53 0.74 -7.49
CA VAL A 19 -11.34 0.34 -6.35
C VAL A 19 -10.92 -1.06 -5.91
N VAL A 20 -10.73 -1.20 -4.61
CA VAL A 20 -10.24 -2.42 -3.98
C VAL A 20 -11.15 -2.83 -2.82
N ARG A 21 -11.27 -4.13 -2.57
CA ARG A 21 -12.01 -4.68 -1.44
C ARG A 21 -11.06 -5.31 -0.45
N SER A 22 -11.22 -5.00 0.83
CA SER A 22 -10.50 -5.67 1.91
C SER A 22 -11.05 -7.09 2.04
N LYS A 23 -10.19 -8.10 1.85
CA LYS A 23 -10.59 -9.52 2.00
C LYS A 23 -11.04 -9.84 3.42
N ARG A 24 -10.40 -9.21 4.42
CA ARG A 24 -10.71 -9.45 5.84
C ARG A 24 -12.06 -8.88 6.28
N TYR A 25 -12.43 -7.70 5.79
CA TYR A 25 -13.58 -6.95 6.29
C TYR A 25 -14.69 -6.71 5.27
N GLY A 26 -14.49 -7.10 4.00
CA GLY A 26 -15.44 -6.84 2.91
C GLY A 26 -15.64 -5.36 2.57
N THR A 27 -14.84 -4.46 3.14
CA THR A 27 -14.98 -3.00 2.93
C THR A 27 -14.36 -2.56 1.62
N ILE A 28 -14.99 -1.58 0.95
CA ILE A 28 -14.57 -1.07 -0.35
C ILE A 28 -13.80 0.24 -0.19
N TRP A 29 -12.71 0.38 -0.94
CA TRP A 29 -11.80 1.51 -0.86
C TRP A 29 -11.34 1.94 -2.25
N ARG A 30 -11.10 3.23 -2.45
CA ARG A 30 -10.44 3.77 -3.64
C ARG A 30 -8.99 4.11 -3.34
N VAL A 31 -8.07 3.70 -4.21
CA VAL A 31 -6.66 4.09 -4.14
C VAL A 31 -6.56 5.57 -4.53
N LEU A 32 -6.08 6.41 -3.62
CA LEU A 32 -5.94 7.85 -3.85
C LEU A 32 -4.52 8.27 -4.22
N GLU A 33 -3.53 7.59 -3.66
CA GLU A 33 -2.13 7.95 -3.81
C GLU A 33 -1.29 6.70 -3.90
N LYS A 34 -0.28 6.74 -4.77
CA LYS A 34 0.81 5.78 -4.85
C LYS A 34 2.10 6.57 -5.01
N ARG A 35 2.97 6.52 -4.01
CA ARG A 35 4.27 7.21 -4.07
C ARG A 35 5.41 6.39 -3.48
N GLU A 36 6.59 6.67 -3.98
CA GLU A 36 7.85 6.12 -3.50
C GLU A 36 8.26 6.79 -2.19
N VAL A 37 8.68 5.98 -1.23
CA VAL A 37 9.20 6.45 0.06
C VAL A 37 10.38 5.59 0.50
N TRP A 38 11.19 6.13 1.42
CA TRP A 38 12.23 5.37 2.11
C TRP A 38 11.72 5.04 3.52
N GLN A 39 11.76 3.76 3.87
CA GLN A 39 11.31 3.26 5.17
C GLN A 39 12.49 2.78 5.99
N ASN A 40 12.56 3.24 7.24
CA ASN A 40 13.47 2.68 8.23
C ASN A 40 12.95 1.30 8.61
N ILE A 41 13.78 0.27 8.44
CA ILE A 41 13.52 -1.07 8.97
C ILE A 41 14.40 -1.29 10.21
N ALA A 42 14.16 -2.38 10.92
CA ALA A 42 14.96 -2.74 12.08
C ALA A 42 16.45 -2.73 11.73
N ASP A 43 17.24 -2.18 12.65
CA ASP A 43 18.68 -2.04 12.49
C ASP A 43 19.34 -3.40 12.29
N ASP A 44 20.52 -3.37 11.68
CA ASP A 44 21.36 -4.55 11.59
C ASP A 44 21.66 -5.09 12.99
N PRO A 45 21.32 -6.35 13.31
CA PRO A 45 21.60 -6.91 14.63
C PRO A 45 23.11 -7.04 14.92
N GLU A 46 23.97 -7.07 13.90
CA GLU A 46 25.42 -7.16 14.03
C GLU A 46 26.08 -5.77 14.07
N THR A 47 25.68 -4.85 13.20
CA THR A 47 26.34 -3.53 13.06
C THR A 47 25.59 -2.38 13.76
N GLN A 48 24.35 -2.60 14.19
CA GLN A 48 23.43 -1.58 14.72
C GLN A 48 23.20 -0.39 13.77
N GLU A 49 23.53 -0.54 12.48
CA GLU A 49 23.35 0.54 11.53
C GLU A 49 21.88 0.66 11.10
N PRO A 50 21.35 1.89 10.98
CA PRO A 50 20.02 2.14 10.45
C PRO A 50 19.91 1.62 9.02
N ARG A 51 18.99 0.68 8.81
CA ARG A 51 18.72 0.14 7.48
C ARG A 51 17.52 0.88 6.88
N ILE A 52 17.76 1.56 5.76
CA ILE A 52 16.70 2.14 4.93
C ILE A 52 16.41 1.25 3.73
N THR A 53 15.13 0.99 3.49
CA THR A 53 14.68 0.22 2.33
C THR A 53 13.67 1.04 1.51
N PRO A 54 13.69 0.94 0.17
CA PRO A 54 12.62 1.52 -0.63
C PRO A 54 11.28 0.83 -0.32
N ALA A 55 10.21 1.62 -0.32
CA ALA A 55 8.84 1.17 -0.16
C ALA A 55 7.91 1.97 -1.08
N ILE A 56 6.74 1.40 -1.36
CA ILE A 56 5.61 2.12 -1.96
C ILE A 56 4.57 2.38 -0.87
N TYR A 57 4.20 3.64 -0.71
CA TYR A 57 3.07 4.04 0.10
C TYR A 57 1.80 4.09 -0.75
N LEU A 58 0.75 3.41 -0.29
CA LEU A 58 -0.59 3.48 -0.85
C LEU A 58 -1.54 4.14 0.15
N ALA A 59 -2.23 5.20 -0.29
CA ALA A 59 -3.32 5.80 0.46
C ALA A 59 -4.67 5.36 -0.10
N TYR A 60 -5.61 5.07 0.80
CA TYR A 60 -6.93 4.54 0.47
C TYR A 60 -8.01 5.39 1.11
N TRP A 61 -9.08 5.60 0.37
CA TRP A 61 -10.29 6.26 0.83
C TRP A 61 -11.45 5.28 0.89
N ARG A 62 -12.15 5.20 2.03
CA ARG A 62 -13.28 4.27 2.16
C ARG A 62 -14.46 4.73 1.32
N LEU A 63 -14.97 3.84 0.48
CA LEU A 63 -16.22 4.04 -0.24
C LEU A 63 -17.39 3.52 0.61
N GLN A 64 -18.36 4.39 0.86
CA GLN A 64 -19.58 4.10 1.60
C GLN A 64 -20.77 4.77 0.90
N GLU A 65 -21.89 4.07 0.87
CA GLU A 65 -23.12 4.61 0.31
C GLU A 65 -23.60 5.84 1.10
N GLY A 66 -24.05 6.87 0.41
CA GLY A 66 -24.53 8.12 1.02
C GLY A 66 -23.44 9.04 1.58
N VAL A 67 -22.16 8.66 1.49
CA VAL A 67 -21.04 9.48 1.98
C VAL A 67 -20.37 10.21 0.80
N PRO A 68 -20.32 11.55 0.79
CA PRO A 68 -19.73 12.30 -0.30
C PRO A 68 -18.19 12.15 -0.34
N PRO A 69 -17.56 12.31 -1.53
CA PRO A 69 -16.10 12.38 -1.63
C PRO A 69 -15.52 13.46 -0.71
N GLY A 70 -14.40 13.17 -0.05
CA GLY A 70 -13.73 14.11 0.86
C GLY A 70 -14.19 14.06 2.32
N VAL A 71 -15.24 13.28 2.65
CA VAL A 71 -15.67 12.98 4.03
C VAL A 71 -15.58 11.48 4.34
N GLY A 72 -14.76 11.02 5.29
CA GLY A 72 -14.67 9.60 5.59
C GLY A 72 -13.32 9.11 6.11
N LYS A 73 -13.18 7.78 6.17
CA LYS A 73 -11.99 7.12 6.72
C LYS A 73 -10.91 6.98 5.65
N MET A 74 -9.70 7.39 6.01
CA MET A 74 -8.47 7.15 5.26
C MET A 74 -7.69 5.98 5.86
N LEU A 75 -6.96 5.25 5.02
CA LEU A 75 -5.94 4.28 5.42
C LEU A 75 -4.68 4.47 4.60
N GLY A 76 -3.54 4.14 5.20
CA GLY A 76 -2.24 4.12 4.54
C GLY A 76 -1.56 2.79 4.79
N TYR A 77 -0.96 2.22 3.74
CA TYR A 77 -0.12 1.02 3.86
C TYR A 77 1.20 1.21 3.11
N LEU A 78 2.27 0.69 3.70
CA LEU A 78 3.58 0.61 3.08
C LEU A 78 3.82 -0.80 2.58
N TYR A 79 4.44 -0.90 1.41
CA TYR A 79 4.84 -2.14 0.79
C TYR A 79 6.33 -2.07 0.48
N THR A 80 7.12 -2.85 1.19
CA THR A 80 8.53 -3.14 0.90
C THR A 80 8.64 -4.44 0.09
N LEU A 81 9.85 -4.83 -0.32
CA LEU A 81 10.08 -6.16 -0.88
C LEU A 81 9.92 -7.30 0.14
N TYR A 82 10.00 -7.01 1.44
CA TYR A 82 9.96 -8.01 2.51
C TYR A 82 8.53 -8.30 2.99
N ASP A 83 7.56 -7.43 2.68
CA ASP A 83 6.17 -7.60 3.08
C ASP A 83 5.42 -8.63 2.22
N ASN A 84 4.24 -9.05 2.69
CA ASN A 84 3.31 -9.82 1.86
C ASN A 84 2.82 -9.02 0.64
N THR A 85 2.23 -9.73 -0.33
CA THR A 85 1.68 -9.12 -1.53
C THR A 85 0.38 -8.37 -1.25
N PHE A 86 0.01 -7.44 -2.14
CA PHE A 86 -1.26 -6.73 -2.08
C PHE A 86 -2.45 -7.69 -2.06
N GLU A 87 -2.41 -8.70 -2.93
CA GLU A 87 -3.46 -9.71 -3.05
C GLU A 87 -3.67 -10.56 -1.78
N ALA A 88 -2.71 -10.60 -0.85
CA ALA A 88 -2.90 -11.31 0.41
C ALA A 88 -4.02 -10.68 1.26
N ASN A 89 -4.23 -9.37 1.14
CA ASN A 89 -5.17 -8.60 1.97
C ASN A 89 -6.31 -7.95 1.17
N TRP A 90 -6.09 -7.74 -0.13
CA TRP A 90 -6.96 -6.95 -0.98
C TRP A 90 -7.27 -7.67 -2.29
N GLU A 91 -8.33 -7.24 -2.94
CA GLU A 91 -8.65 -7.60 -4.32
C GLU A 91 -9.06 -6.35 -5.09
N ILE A 92 -8.70 -6.29 -6.37
CA ILE A 92 -9.11 -5.21 -7.26
C ILE A 92 -10.52 -5.53 -7.77
N VAL A 93 -11.42 -4.55 -7.66
CA VAL A 93 -12.84 -4.68 -8.02
C VAL A 93 -13.15 -3.95 -9.32
N SER A 94 -12.55 -2.77 -9.55
CA SER A 94 -12.69 -1.98 -10.78
C SER A 94 -11.53 -1.02 -10.97
#